data_AF-A0A7W7WH47-F1
#
_entry.id   AF-A0A7W7WH47-F1
#
_cell.length_a   1.000
_cell.length_b   1.000
_cell.length_c   1.000
_cell.angle_alpha   90.00
_cell.angle_beta   90.00
_cell.angle_gamma   90.00
#
_symmetry.space_group_name_H-M   'P 1'
#
loop_
_entity.id
_entity.type
_entity.pdbx_description
1 polymer ?
#
loop_
_entity_poly.entity_id
_entity_poly.type
_entity_poly.pdbx_seq_one_letter_code
_entity_poly.pdbx_strand_id
1 'polypeptide(L)'
;MTDTSRAQAAYAAYGHTTGGLTHDGRPMPTWDQLGDTIQAAWIAAATAAANYVPPRVPGLCAPCRRRECDECMAVDHPDMPDLYTCHYQTNHTTCRR
;
A
#
# COMPACT_ATOMS: atom_id res chain seq x y z
N MET A 1 12.01 -0.66 12.74
CA MET A 1 12.46 0.06 11.53
C MET A 1 12.20 1.54 11.76
N THR A 2 13.23 2.38 11.70
CA THR A 2 13.13 3.83 11.93
C THR A 2 12.69 4.55 10.67
N ASP A 3 12.23 5.81 10.79
CA ASP A 3 11.82 6.61 9.62
C ASP A 3 12.97 6.82 8.62
N THR A 4 14.20 7.04 9.11
CA THR A 4 15.40 7.09 8.26
C THR A 4 15.62 5.81 7.46
N SER A 5 15.48 4.63 8.09
CA SER A 5 15.66 3.36 7.38
C SER A 5 14.56 3.11 6.32
N ARG A 6 13.33 3.59 6.57
CA ARG A 6 12.24 3.55 5.57
C ARG A 6 12.52 4.48 4.40
N ALA A 7 13.03 5.67 4.68
CA ALA A 7 13.39 6.65 3.66
C ALA A 7 14.52 6.15 2.76
N GLN A 8 15.58 5.56 3.33
CA GLN A 8 16.65 4.92 2.59
C GLN A 8 16.14 3.79 1.69
N ALA A 9 15.27 2.93 2.21
CA ALA A 9 14.67 1.86 1.44
C ALA A 9 13.79 2.38 0.29
N ALA A 10 12.99 3.43 0.54
CA ALA A 10 12.17 4.06 -0.49
C ALA A 10 13.02 4.72 -1.60
N TYR A 11 14.09 5.41 -1.22
CA TYR A 11 15.02 6.02 -2.17
C TYR A 11 15.75 4.96 -3.01
N ALA A 12 16.22 3.88 -2.39
CA ALA A 12 16.84 2.76 -3.09
C ALA A 12 15.86 2.07 -4.05
N ALA A 13 14.60 1.88 -3.65
CA ALA A 13 13.56 1.34 -4.52
C ALA A 13 13.27 2.26 -5.71
N TYR A 14 13.17 3.57 -5.48
CA TYR A 14 13.04 4.56 -6.55
C TYR A 14 14.20 4.44 -7.55
N GLY A 15 15.44 4.44 -7.06
CA GLY A 15 16.62 4.28 -7.91
C GLY A 15 16.63 2.97 -8.69
N HIS A 16 16.21 1.86 -8.09
CA HIS A 16 16.08 0.60 -8.82
C HIS A 16 15.06 0.70 -9.97
N THR A 17 13.91 1.36 -9.74
CA THR A 17 12.86 1.51 -10.77
C THR A 17 13.21 2.47 -11.89
N THR A 18 14.11 3.44 -11.64
CA THR A 18 14.58 4.39 -12.66
C THR A 18 15.88 3.95 -13.33
N GLY A 19 16.39 2.75 -13.03
CA GLY A 19 17.68 2.29 -13.55
C GLY A 19 18.89 3.04 -12.99
N GLY A 20 18.74 3.62 -11.79
CA GLY A 20 19.75 4.42 -11.12
C GLY A 20 19.91 5.82 -11.73
N LEU A 21 18.88 6.31 -12.44
CA LEU A 21 18.90 7.61 -13.09
C LEU A 21 17.88 8.57 -12.46
N THR A 22 18.23 9.85 -12.39
CA THR A 22 17.34 10.94 -12.02
C THR A 22 16.38 11.25 -13.18
N HIS A 23 15.36 12.06 -12.91
CA HIS A 23 14.37 12.45 -13.92
C HIS A 23 14.95 13.17 -15.14
N ASP A 24 16.12 13.81 -15.01
CA ASP A 24 16.88 14.46 -16.08
C ASP A 24 17.93 13.53 -16.74
N GLY A 25 17.91 12.24 -16.41
CA GLY A 25 18.76 11.22 -17.03
C GLY A 25 20.19 11.17 -16.49
N ARG A 26 20.49 11.87 -15.39
CA ARG A 26 21.81 11.82 -14.74
C ARG A 26 21.88 10.64 -13.78
N PRO A 27 23.08 10.12 -13.45
CA PRO A 27 23.22 9.11 -12.41
C PRO A 27 22.68 9.63 -11.07
N MET A 28 21.91 8.80 -10.39
CA MET A 28 21.44 9.13 -9.05
C MET A 28 22.59 9.14 -8.05
N PRO A 29 22.63 10.13 -7.15
CA PRO A 29 23.57 10.11 -6.04
C PRO A 29 23.24 8.97 -5.09
N THR A 30 24.24 8.50 -4.34
CA THR A 30 24.00 7.62 -3.19
C THR A 30 23.25 8.37 -2.08
N TRP A 31 22.68 7.65 -1.12
CA TRP A 31 21.96 8.27 -0.01
C TRP A 31 22.78 9.36 0.71
N ASP A 32 24.05 9.06 1.00
CA ASP A 32 24.95 9.97 1.71
C ASP A 32 25.33 11.21 0.89
N GLN A 33 25.18 11.14 -0.44
CA GLN A 33 25.47 12.24 -1.37
C GLN A 33 24.28 13.20 -1.57
N LEU A 34 23.08 12.87 -1.10
CA LEU A 34 21.87 13.69 -1.27
C LEU A 34 21.92 15.02 -0.51
N GLY A 35 22.71 15.09 0.57
CA GLY A 35 22.70 16.19 1.53
C GLY A 35 21.45 16.20 2.42
N ASP A 36 21.56 16.90 3.56
CA ASP A 36 20.59 16.82 4.66
C ASP A 36 19.17 17.22 4.25
N THR A 37 19.02 18.25 3.41
CA THR A 37 17.71 18.75 2.97
C THR A 37 16.92 17.68 2.21
N ILE A 38 17.56 16.98 1.29
CA ILE A 38 16.88 15.97 0.47
C ILE A 38 16.66 14.69 1.29
N GLN A 39 17.60 14.30 2.15
CA GLN A 39 17.38 13.20 3.09
C GLN A 39 16.17 13.47 4.00
N ALA A 40 16.05 14.68 4.54
CA ALA A 40 14.91 15.09 5.37
C ALA A 40 13.58 15.04 4.60
N ALA A 41 13.57 15.45 3.32
CA ALA A 41 12.38 15.35 2.47
C ALA A 41 11.92 13.90 2.27
N TRP A 42 12.86 12.97 2.02
CA TRP A 42 12.55 11.55 1.91
C TRP A 42 12.08 10.94 3.23
N ILE A 43 12.64 11.37 4.37
CA ILE A 43 12.18 10.97 5.70
C ILE A 43 10.73 11.41 5.89
N ALA A 44 10.40 12.68 5.64
CA ALA A 44 9.04 13.19 5.77
C ALA A 44 8.05 12.44 4.86
N ALA A 45 8.44 12.15 3.61
CA ALA A 45 7.62 11.38 2.68
C ALA A 45 7.37 9.95 3.16
N ALA A 46 8.41 9.26 3.64
CA ALA A 46 8.30 7.91 4.17
C ALA A 46 7.42 7.84 5.42
N THR A 47 7.55 8.82 6.33
CA THR A 47 6.70 8.95 7.52
C THR A 47 5.25 9.19 7.12
N ALA A 48 4.98 10.10 6.18
CA ALA A 48 3.62 10.36 5.70
C ALA A 48 3.00 9.12 5.03
N ALA A 49 3.75 8.41 4.19
CA ALA A 49 3.29 7.19 3.54
C ALA A 49 3.01 6.07 4.55
N ALA A 50 3.85 5.91 5.58
CA ALA A 50 3.64 4.92 6.63
C ALA A 50 2.39 5.21 7.49
N ASN A 51 2.04 6.50 7.64
CA ASN A 51 0.85 6.93 8.37
C ASN A 51 -0.39 7.06 7.47
N TYR A 52 -0.24 6.89 6.16
CA TYR A 52 -1.36 6.98 5.23
C TYR A 52 -2.30 5.79 5.42
N VAL A 53 -3.47 6.08 5.98
CA VAL A 53 -4.60 5.15 6.02
C VAL A 53 -5.53 5.52 4.87
N PRO A 54 -5.64 4.70 3.81
CA PRO A 54 -6.57 5.01 2.74
C PRO A 54 -7.99 5.08 3.30
N PRO A 55 -8.84 5.97 2.76
CA PRO A 55 -10.23 6.04 3.20
C PRO A 55 -10.90 4.69 3.02
N ARG A 56 -11.70 4.28 4.01
CA ARG A 56 -12.58 3.12 3.85
C ARG A 56 -13.60 3.48 2.79
N VAL A 57 -13.55 2.81 1.65
CA VAL A 57 -14.58 2.93 0.62
C VAL A 57 -15.75 2.03 1.03
N PRO A 58 -16.96 2.57 1.29
CA PRO A 58 -18.13 1.76 1.58
C PRO A 58 -18.41 0.78 0.42
N GLY A 59 -18.69 -0.48 0.73
CA GLY A 59 -19.00 -1.52 -0.27
C GLY A 59 -17.84 -2.41 -0.73
N LEU A 60 -16.58 -2.16 -0.30
CA LEU A 60 -15.48 -3.10 -0.55
C LEU A 60 -15.34 -4.10 0.61
N CYS A 61 -15.58 -5.38 0.34
CA CYS A 61 -15.25 -6.46 1.28
C CYS A 61 -13.72 -6.57 1.44
N ALA A 62 -13.26 -6.46 2.69
CA ALA A 62 -11.85 -6.48 3.08
C ALA A 62 -11.02 -7.67 2.56
N PRO A 63 -11.56 -8.91 2.40
CA PRO A 63 -10.76 -10.00 1.86
C PRO A 63 -10.54 -9.92 0.34
N CYS A 64 -11.40 -9.23 -0.44
CA CYS A 64 -11.40 -9.40 -1.90
C CYS A 64 -10.96 -8.18 -2.72
N ARG A 65 -10.91 -6.95 -2.19
CA ARG A 65 -10.42 -5.70 -2.85
C ARG A 65 -10.86 -5.43 -4.32
N ARG A 66 -11.75 -6.22 -4.93
CA ARG A 66 -12.38 -5.98 -6.24
C ARG A 66 -13.67 -5.19 -6.05
N ARG A 67 -14.00 -4.35 -7.02
CA ARG A 67 -15.09 -3.36 -6.95
C ARG A 67 -16.49 -3.96 -7.10
N GLU A 68 -16.60 -5.23 -7.46
CA GLU A 68 -17.87 -5.86 -7.79
C GLU A 68 -18.04 -7.11 -6.91
N CYS A 69 -18.82 -6.99 -5.84
CA CYS A 69 -19.21 -8.12 -5.00
C CYS A 69 -20.05 -9.16 -5.75
N ASP A 70 -20.67 -8.78 -6.88
CA ASP A 70 -21.50 -9.66 -7.69
C ASP A 70 -20.72 -10.82 -8.33
N GLU A 71 -19.42 -10.62 -8.65
CA GLU A 71 -18.57 -11.71 -9.17
C GLU A 71 -18.12 -12.70 -8.08
N CYS A 72 -18.02 -12.27 -6.82
CA CYS A 72 -17.58 -13.15 -5.72
C CYS A 72 -18.61 -14.23 -5.37
N MET A 73 -19.90 -13.99 -5.65
CA MET A 73 -20.98 -14.96 -5.43
C MET A 73 -21.03 -16.07 -6.50
N ALA A 74 -20.34 -15.89 -7.62
CA ALA A 74 -20.43 -16.79 -8.78
C ALA A 74 -19.28 -17.81 -8.88
N VAL A 75 -18.20 -17.65 -8.10
CA VAL A 75 -17.10 -18.61 -8.06
C VAL A 75 -17.33 -19.56 -6.90
N ASP A 76 -17.79 -20.77 -7.23
CA ASP A 76 -17.87 -21.88 -6.29
C ASP A 76 -16.45 -22.19 -5.79
N HIS A 77 -16.18 -21.94 -4.52
CA HIS A 77 -14.89 -22.24 -3.87
C HIS A 77 -15.02 -23.58 -3.13
N PRO A 78 -14.65 -24.72 -3.75
CA PRO A 78 -14.89 -26.05 -3.17
C PRO A 78 -14.12 -26.32 -1.85
N ASP A 79 -13.17 -25.45 -1.49
CA ASP A 79 -12.39 -25.56 -0.25
C ASP A 79 -12.98 -24.77 0.95
N MET A 80 -14.11 -24.05 0.81
CA MET A 80 -14.70 -23.28 1.91
C MET A 80 -16.25 -23.34 1.94
N PRO A 81 -16.84 -24.41 2.52
CA PRO A 81 -18.29 -24.65 2.46
C PRO A 81 -19.17 -23.74 3.34
N ASP A 82 -18.60 -22.94 4.26
CA ASP A 82 -19.36 -22.26 5.33
C ASP A 82 -19.47 -20.71 5.18
N LEU A 83 -19.03 -20.09 4.08
CA LEU A 83 -18.73 -18.63 4.07
C LEU A 83 -19.53 -17.71 3.15
N TYR A 84 -20.74 -18.06 2.70
CA TYR A 84 -21.49 -17.19 1.78
C TYR A 84 -22.84 -16.70 2.33
N THR A 85 -22.81 -15.66 3.17
CA THR A 85 -23.91 -14.67 3.22
C THR A 85 -23.40 -13.30 3.66
N CYS A 86 -23.43 -12.31 2.76
CA CYS A 86 -23.01 -10.94 3.03
C CYS A 86 -24.20 -10.11 3.54
N HIS A 87 -24.36 -9.99 4.86
CA HIS A 87 -25.35 -9.07 5.44
C HIS A 87 -24.78 -7.65 5.55
N TYR A 88 -25.30 -6.75 4.72
CA TYR A 88 -25.04 -5.31 4.79
C TYR A 88 -25.77 -4.73 6.00
N GLN A 89 -25.13 -4.68 7.17
CA GLN A 89 -25.62 -3.92 8.33
C GLN A 89 -24.63 -2.83 8.71
N THR A 90 -25.21 -1.65 8.89
CA THR A 90 -24.64 -0.32 8.69
C THR A 90 -23.55 0.14 9.65
N ASN A 91 -22.95 -0.71 10.51
CA ASN A 91 -21.87 -0.21 11.37
C ASN A 91 -20.79 -1.19 11.83
N HIS A 92 -20.86 -2.50 11.57
CA HIS A 92 -19.74 -3.40 11.88
C HIS A 92 -19.60 -4.48 10.79
N THR A 93 -18.52 -4.42 10.02
CA THR A 93 -18.14 -5.52 9.12
C THR A 93 -17.42 -6.58 9.93
N THR A 94 -18.16 -7.43 10.61
CA THR A 94 -17.61 -8.65 11.22
C THR A 94 -18.29 -9.85 10.57
N CYS A 95 -17.52 -10.63 9.81
CA CYS A 95 -17.91 -11.99 9.45
C CYS A 95 -17.93 -12.81 10.74
N ARG A 96 -19.13 -13.18 11.20
CA ARG A 96 -19.32 -14.20 12.23
C ARG A 96 -20.32 -15.23 11.73
N ARG A 97 -20.10 -16.45 12.20
CA ARG A 97 -20.82 -17.67 11.86
C ARG A 97 -22.31 -17.59 12.15
#